data_AF-A0A539DTP4-F1
#
_entry.id   AF-A0A539DTP4-F1
#
_cell.length_a   1.000
_cell.length_b   1.000
_cell.length_c   1.000
_cell.angle_alpha   90.00
_cell.angle_beta   90.00
_cell.angle_gamma   90.00
#
_symmetry.space_group_name_H-M   'P 1'
#
loop_
_entity.id
_entity.type
_entity.pdbx_description
1 polymer ?
#
loop_
_entity_poly.entity_id
_entity_poly.type
_entity_poly.pdbx_seq_one_letter_code
_entity_poly.pdbx_strand_id
1 'polypeptide(L)' 'LLVVHGANDPRVPVSEARQILDAVRMNGGIVDSLIWLDEGHGSGKRVNTIQEYRKHVAFFDSFLKPNKLGEKQE' A
#
# COMPACT_ATOMS: atom_id res chain seq x y z
N LEU A 1 4.25 -5.97 -2.69
CA LEU A 1 4.64 -4.68 -2.08
C LEU A 1 3.43 -3.75 -2.05
N LEU A 2 3.22 -2.99 -0.97
CA LEU A 2 2.23 -1.92 -0.92
C LEU A 2 2.99 -0.59 -0.70
N VAL A 3 2.75 0.40 -1.56
CA VAL A 3 3.36 1.73 -1.47
C VAL A 3 2.31 2.75 -1.07
N VAL A 4 2.52 3.46 0.04
CA VAL A 4 1.65 4.54 0.50
C VAL A 4 2.42 5.86 0.43
N HIS A 5 1.84 6.89 -0.20
CA HIS A 5 2.53 8.17 -0.41
C HIS A 5 1.54 9.34 -0.48
N GLY A 6 1.92 10.54 -0.04
CA GLY A 6 1.16 11.76 -0.32
C GLY A 6 1.71 12.51 -1.53
N ALA A 7 0.84 12.92 -2.44
CA ALA A 7 1.24 13.57 -3.70
C ALA A 7 1.95 14.91 -3.48
N ASN A 8 1.71 15.57 -2.35
CA ASN A 8 2.29 16.88 -2.00
C ASN A 8 3.40 16.75 -0.95
N ASP A 9 4.04 15.59 -0.81
CA ASP A 9 5.15 15.40 0.13
C ASP A 9 6.31 16.35 -0.21
N PRO A 10 6.65 17.30 0.68
CA PRO A 10 7.73 18.26 0.43
C PRO A 10 9.13 17.68 0.64
N ARG A 11 9.23 16.47 1.21
CA ARG A 11 10.49 15.80 1.54
C ARG A 11 10.86 14.77 0.48
N VAL A 12 9.87 14.01 0.01
CA VAL A 12 10.06 12.92 -0.94
C VAL A 12 9.08 13.07 -2.11
N PRO A 13 9.54 13.45 -3.32
CA PRO A 13 8.67 13.61 -4.47
C PRO A 13 7.90 12.32 -4.81
N VAL A 14 6.62 12.44 -5.17
CA VAL A 14 5.77 11.30 -5.55
C VAL A 14 6.32 10.48 -6.73
N SER A 15 7.22 11.06 -7.52
CA SER A 15 7.93 10.33 -8.58
C SER A 15 8.78 9.18 -8.05
N GLU A 16 9.33 9.28 -6.84
CA GLU A 16 10.10 8.19 -6.22
C GLU A 16 9.20 6.99 -5.91
N ALA A 17 8.01 7.24 -5.34
CA ALA A 17 7.01 6.20 -5.15
C ALA A 17 6.63 5.52 -6.49
N ARG A 18 6.45 6.31 -7.55
CA ARG A 18 6.15 5.78 -8.90
C ARG A 18 7.29 4.93 -9.46
N GLN A 19 8.54 5.33 -9.27
CA GLN A 19 9.70 4.54 -9.68
C GLN A 19 9.71 3.15 -9.03
N ILE A 20 9.34 3.05 -7.74
CA ILE A 20 9.22 1.76 -7.04
C ILE A 20 8.11 0.91 -7.67
N LEU A 21 6.94 1.50 -7.94
CA LEU A 21 5.82 0.78 -8.57
C LEU A 21 6.23 0.19 -9.93
N ASP A 22 6.88 1.00 -10.75
CA ASP A 22 7.28 0.60 -12.09
C ASP A 22 8.39 -0.47 -12.03
N ALA A 23 9.39 -0.28 -11.17
CA ALA A 23 10.46 -1.25 -10.97
C ALA A 23 9.93 -2.62 -10.51
N VAL A 24 8.99 -2.66 -9.55
CA VAL A 24 8.42 -3.93 -9.10
C VAL A 24 7.59 -4.60 -10.19
N ARG A 25 6.78 -3.84 -10.93
CA ARG A 25 5.99 -4.36 -12.06
C ARG A 25 6.87 -4.92 -13.17
N MET A 26 7.91 -4.20 -13.55
CA MET A 26 8.86 -4.62 -14.60
C MET A 26 9.57 -5.93 -14.25
N ASN A 27 9.79 -6.19 -12.96
CA ASN A 27 10.40 -7.42 -12.47
C ASN A 27 9.38 -8.54 -12.17
N GLY A 28 8.12 -8.39 -12.60
CA GLY A 28 7.07 -9.39 -12.41
C GLY A 28 6.56 -9.53 -10.97
N GLY A 29 6.91 -8.59 -10.09
CA GLY A 29 6.45 -8.58 -8.70
C GLY A 29 5.02 -8.04 -8.55
N ILE A 30 4.35 -8.48 -7.48
CA ILE A 30 3.03 -7.94 -7.12
C ILE A 30 3.22 -6.62 -6.36
N VAL A 31 2.64 -5.55 -6.88
CA VAL A 31 2.67 -4.23 -6.24
C VAL A 31 1.33 -3.52 -6.33
N ASP A 32 0.93 -2.90 -5.21
CA ASP A 32 -0.26 -2.08 -5.07
C ASP A 32 0.15 -0.72 -4.47
N SER A 33 -0.71 0.29 -4.63
CA SER A 33 -0.43 1.65 -4.14
C SER A 33 -1.63 2.36 -3.55
N LEU A 34 -1.34 3.32 -2.68
CA LEU A 34 -2.29 4.27 -2.12
C LEU A 34 -1.63 5.66 -2.14
N ILE A 35 -1.99 6.48 -3.14
CA ILE A 35 -1.44 7.83 -3.30
C ILE A 35 -2.51 8.86 -2.95
N TRP A 36 -2.27 9.63 -1.90
CA TRP A 36 -3.17 10.67 -1.42
C TRP A 36 -2.91 11.99 -2.14
N LEU A 37 -3.85 12.47 -2.97
CA LEU A 37 -3.69 13.73 -3.70
C LEU A 37 -3.70 14.97 -2.80
N ASP A 38 -4.21 14.83 -1.57
CA ASP A 38 -4.48 15.90 -0.63
C ASP A 38 -3.66 15.82 0.67
N GLU A 39 -2.60 15.01 0.65
CA GLU A 39 -1.65 14.79 1.77
C GLU A 39 -0.20 15.09 1.36
N GLY A 40 0.66 15.21 2.36
CA GLY A 40 2.11 15.41 2.23
C GLY A 40 2.93 14.17 2.64
N HIS A 41 3.83 14.31 3.60
CA HIS A 41 4.75 13.23 4.04
C HIS A 41 4.10 12.07 4.83
N GLY A 42 2.77 11.99 4.85
CA GLY A 42 2.01 11.00 5.59
C GLY A 42 0.53 11.34 5.56
N SER A 43 -0.32 10.44 6.04
CA SER A 43 -1.77 10.68 6.13
C SER A 43 -2.13 11.44 7.42
N GLY A 44 -2.25 12.77 7.31
CA GLY A 44 -2.64 13.62 8.44
C GLY A 44 -4.15 13.68 8.66
N LYS A 45 -4.95 13.57 7.59
CA LYS A 45 -6.41 13.61 7.70
C LYS A 45 -6.92 12.28 8.21
N ARG A 46 -7.74 12.32 9.25
CA ARG A 46 -8.34 11.13 9.88
C ARG A 46 -9.03 10.19 8.87
N VAL A 47 -9.71 10.75 7.87
CA VAL A 47 -10.36 9.96 6.81
C VAL A 47 -9.36 9.16 5.98
N ASN A 48 -8.21 9.74 5.67
CA ASN A 48 -7.14 9.11 4.90
C ASN A 48 -6.41 8.07 5.76
N THR A 49 -6.12 8.41 7.02
CA THR A 49 -5.54 7.47 7.99
C THR A 49 -6.41 6.20 8.16
N ILE A 50 -7.74 6.36 8.30
CA ILE A 50 -8.65 5.21 8.41
C ILE A 50 -8.62 4.34 7.14
N GLN A 51 -8.62 4.96 5.97
CA GLN A 51 -8.55 4.23 4.71
C GLN A 51 -7.21 3.51 4.53
N GLU A 52 -6.11 4.15 4.92
CA GLU A 52 -4.76 3.55 4.91
C GLU A 52 -4.70 2.31 5.80
N TYR A 53 -5.19 2.38 7.04
CA TYR A 53 -5.25 1.20 7.91
C TYR A 53 -6.10 0.07 7.32
N ARG A 54 -7.25 0.38 6.71
CA ARG A 54 -8.09 -0.63 6.03
C ARG A 54 -7.35 -1.27 4.86
N LYS A 55 -6.61 -0.48 4.07
CA LYS A 55 -5.79 -0.97 2.96
C LYS A 55 -4.66 -1.86 3.45
N HIS A 56 -3.98 -1.50 4.54
CA HIS A 56 -2.95 -2.33 5.18
C HIS A 56 -3.52 -3.69 5.60
N VAL A 57 -4.64 -3.72 6.32
CA VAL A 57 -5.27 -4.98 6.75
C VAL A 57 -5.65 -5.85 5.55
N ALA A 58 -6.32 -5.28 4.54
CA ALA A 58 -6.71 -6.03 3.34
C ALA A 58 -5.49 -6.61 2.58
N PHE A 59 -4.40 -5.84 2.51
CA PHE A 59 -3.16 -6.29 1.89
C PHE A 59 -2.53 -7.45 2.68
N PHE A 60 -2.40 -7.32 4.00
CA PHE A 60 -1.86 -8.41 4.83
C PHE A 60 -2.75 -9.66 4.82
N ASP A 61 -4.06 -9.49 4.76
CA ASP A 61 -5.01 -10.60 4.64
C ASP A 61 -4.82 -11.37 3.34
N SER A 62 -4.47 -10.68 2.25
CA SER A 62 -4.29 -11.28 0.93
C SER A 62 -2.92 -11.93 0.73
N PHE A 63 -1.88 -11.43 1.41
CA PHE A 63 -0.49 -11.78 1.10
C PHE A 63 0.34 -12.30 2.28
N LEU A 64 -0.11 -12.12 3.53
CA LEU A 64 0.66 -12.48 4.73
C LEU A 64 -0.04 -13.51 5.61
N LYS A 65 -1.39 -13.51 5.65
CA LYS A 65 -2.11 -14.54 6.37
C LYS A 65 -1.78 -15.91 5.75
N PRO A 66 -1.38 -16.91 6.56
CA PRO A 66 -1.31 -18.27 6.05
C PRO A 66 -2.69 -18.62 5.52
N ASN A 67 -2.75 -19.12 4.28
CA ASN A 67 -3.92 -19.86 3.84
C ASN A 67 -4.25 -20.85 4.97
N LYS A 68 -5.51 -20.93 5.39
CA LYS A 68 -5.96 -22.05 6.23
C LYS A 68 -5.92 -23.32 5.39
N LEU A 69 -4.72 -23.76 5.01
CA LEU A 69 -4.42 -25.01 4.32
C LEU A 69 -4.42 -26.15 5.36
N GLY A 70 -5.42 -26.15 6.24
CA GLY A 70 -5.46 -26.98 7.44
C GLY A 70 -6.78 -27.00 8.21
N GLU A 71 -7.78 -26.19 7.86
CA GLU A 71 -9.15 -26.48 8.31
C GLU A 71 -9.70 -27.59 7.41
N LYS A 72 -9.54 -28.84 7.88
CA LYS A 72 -10.38 -29.93 7.42
C LYS A 72 -11.82 -29.47 7.59
N GLN A 73 -12.58 -29.50 6.49
CA GLN A 73 -14.03 -29.49 6.56
C GLN A 73 -14.42 -30.73 7.37
N GLU A 74 -15.05 -30.51 8.53
CA GLU A 74 -15.84 -31.55 9.22
C GLU A 74 -17.16 -31.77 8.47
#